data_AF-A0A932RMM0-F1
#
_entry.id   AF-A0A932RMM0-F1
#
_cell.length_a   1.000
_cell.length_b   1.000
_cell.length_c   1.000
_cell.angle_alpha   90.00
_cell.angle_beta   90.00
_cell.angle_gamma   90.00
#
_symmetry.space_group_name_H-M   'P 1'
#
loop_
_entity.id
_entity.type
_entity.pdbx_description
1 polymer ?
#
loop_
_entity_poly.entity_id
_entity_poly.type
_entity_poly.pdbx_seq_one_letter_code
_entity_poly.pdbx_strand_id
1 'polypeptide(L)'
;MPIPGDEQPKAGIRRFSNYGWFVVGVAVLYAGWMFFSRWQENRQIEQRLLEKQRAEAQRGFEIMGGNRFEILQFYASPGRIRRGETSQLCYGVSNAKTVRIEPPSAAVWPSLSRCFDVAPNKDTTYILTAVDAAGNTRSATVAVNVR
;
A
#
# COMPACT_ATOMS: atom_id res chain seq x y z
N MET A 1 78.01 -55.18 30.41
CA MET A 1 78.22 -54.47 29.11
C MET A 1 76.94 -54.66 28.29
N PRO A 2 76.19 -53.58 27.99
CA PRO A 2 74.87 -53.66 27.37
C PRO A 2 74.94 -53.49 25.85
N ILE A 3 74.03 -54.15 25.12
CA ILE A 3 73.59 -53.72 23.79
C ILE A 3 72.07 -53.78 23.78
N PRO A 4 71.38 -52.64 23.63
CA PRO A 4 70.02 -52.66 23.12
C PRO A 4 69.80 -51.59 22.04
N GLY A 5 68.82 -51.84 21.17
CA GLY A 5 68.08 -50.78 20.50
C GLY A 5 67.89 -50.97 19.01
N ASP A 6 67.01 -51.91 18.64
CA ASP A 6 66.25 -51.79 17.40
C ASP A 6 65.31 -50.58 17.51
N GLU A 7 65.41 -49.60 16.60
CA GLU A 7 64.38 -48.56 16.43
C GLU A 7 64.08 -48.37 14.93
N GLN A 8 62.92 -48.90 14.53
CA GLN A 8 62.24 -48.70 13.24
C GLN A 8 61.68 -47.25 13.11
N PRO A 9 61.27 -46.79 11.91
CA PRO A 9 61.65 -45.50 11.36
C PRO A 9 60.76 -44.32 11.79
N LYS A 10 61.37 -43.16 11.98
CA LYS A 10 60.66 -41.88 12.14
C LYS A 10 60.19 -41.33 10.79
N ALA A 11 58.86 -41.37 10.64
CA ALA A 11 58.00 -40.29 10.14
C ALA A 11 58.52 -39.49 8.93
N GLY A 12 58.05 -39.87 7.74
CA GLY A 12 58.19 -39.12 6.50
C GLY A 12 56.95 -38.32 6.08
N ILE A 13 56.10 -37.84 7.00
CA ILE A 13 55.01 -36.89 6.67
C ILE A 13 55.56 -35.46 6.77
N ARG A 14 56.45 -35.09 5.85
CA ARG A 14 57.03 -33.73 5.81
C ARG A 14 57.27 -33.26 4.38
N ARG A 15 56.26 -33.31 3.50
CA ARG A 15 56.33 -32.60 2.20
C ARG A 15 55.00 -32.05 1.64
N PHE A 16 53.91 -32.03 2.42
CA PHE A 16 52.62 -31.43 1.99
C PHE A 16 52.24 -30.13 2.72
N SER A 17 53.14 -29.57 3.53
CA SER A 17 52.83 -28.47 4.47
C SER A 17 52.42 -27.15 3.81
N ASN A 18 52.75 -26.92 2.54
CA ASN A 18 52.44 -25.65 1.86
C ASN A 18 51.14 -25.75 1.05
N TYR A 19 50.95 -26.85 0.32
CA TYR A 19 49.73 -27.09 -0.47
C TYR A 19 48.47 -27.19 0.39
N GLY A 20 48.57 -27.78 1.59
CA GLY A 20 47.45 -27.79 2.55
C GLY A 20 47.02 -26.39 2.96
N TRP A 21 47.98 -25.48 3.15
CA TRP A 21 47.70 -24.09 3.55
C TRP A 21 47.06 -23.28 2.42
N PHE A 22 47.43 -23.54 1.15
CA PHE A 22 46.78 -22.93 -0.01
C PHE A 22 45.30 -23.33 -0.12
N VAL A 23 44.97 -24.61 0.05
CA VAL A 23 43.57 -25.09 -0.02
C VAL A 23 42.73 -24.48 1.10
N VAL A 24 43.28 -24.40 2.32
CA VAL A 24 42.61 -23.75 3.46
C VAL A 24 42.45 -22.24 3.21
N GLY A 25 43.46 -21.57 2.65
CA GLY A 25 43.38 -20.16 2.29
C GLY A 25 42.28 -19.87 1.27
N VAL A 26 42.18 -20.68 0.22
CA VAL A 26 41.10 -20.57 -0.78
C VAL A 26 39.72 -20.81 -0.16
N ALA A 27 39.60 -21.79 0.74
CA ALA A 27 38.34 -22.06 1.44
C ALA A 27 37.92 -20.90 2.35
N VAL A 28 38.86 -20.26 3.06
CA VAL A 28 38.60 -19.09 3.91
C VAL A 28 38.26 -17.86 3.08
N LEU A 29 38.93 -17.64 1.95
CA LEU A 29 38.58 -16.56 1.02
C LEU A 29 37.16 -16.75 0.47
N TYR A 30 36.78 -17.98 0.13
CA TYR A 30 35.44 -18.30 -0.36
C TYR A 30 34.37 -18.13 0.72
N ALA A 31 34.63 -18.61 1.94
CA ALA A 31 33.73 -18.43 3.08
C ALA A 31 33.61 -16.95 3.48
N GLY A 32 34.73 -16.20 3.45
CA GLY A 32 34.77 -14.76 3.68
C GLY A 32 33.98 -13.99 2.62
N TRP A 33 34.09 -14.38 1.35
CA TRP A 33 33.29 -13.85 0.25
C TRP A 33 31.78 -14.13 0.44
N MET A 34 31.40 -15.34 0.87
CA MET A 34 30.00 -15.68 1.12
C MET A 34 29.41 -15.00 2.37
N PHE A 35 30.22 -14.83 3.41
CA PHE A 35 29.84 -14.06 4.59
C PHE A 35 29.70 -12.58 4.24
N PHE A 36 30.65 -12.01 3.49
CA PHE A 36 30.57 -10.64 3.01
C PHE A 36 29.36 -10.45 2.09
N SER A 37 29.05 -11.41 1.21
CA SER A 37 27.90 -11.35 0.31
C SER A 37 26.57 -11.41 1.05
N ARG A 38 26.42 -12.33 2.01
CA ARG A 38 25.22 -12.40 2.87
C ARG A 38 25.10 -11.22 3.82
N TRP A 39 26.23 -10.72 4.33
CA TRP A 39 26.27 -9.53 5.16
C TRP A 39 25.87 -8.28 4.38
N GLN A 40 26.21 -8.21 3.09
CA GLN A 40 25.82 -7.13 2.19
C GLN A 40 24.32 -7.18 1.83
N GLU A 41 23.73 -8.37 1.66
CA GLU A 41 22.31 -8.54 1.31
C GLU A 41 21.35 -8.02 2.39
N ASN A 42 21.65 -8.25 3.68
CA ASN A 42 20.74 -7.87 4.77
C ASN A 42 20.41 -6.36 4.79
N ARG A 43 21.36 -5.50 4.40
CA ARG A 43 21.14 -4.03 4.36
C ARG A 43 20.15 -3.59 3.27
N GLN A 44 20.06 -4.33 2.17
CA GLN A 44 19.11 -4.01 1.09
C GLN A 44 17.69 -4.43 1.43
N ILE A 45 17.53 -5.48 2.25
CA ILE A 45 16.22 -5.97 2.68
C ILE A 45 15.52 -4.92 3.54
N GLU A 46 16.24 -4.31 4.50
CA GLU A 46 15.70 -3.25 5.35
C GLU A 46 15.22 -2.05 4.53
N GLN A 47 16.00 -1.62 3.53
CA GLN A 47 15.60 -0.52 2.64
C GLN A 47 14.35 -0.86 1.82
N ARG A 48 14.30 -2.06 1.22
CA ARG A 48 13.13 -2.51 0.46
C ARG A 48 11.90 -2.65 1.36
N LEU A 49 12.05 -3.09 2.61
CA LEU A 49 10.95 -3.17 3.57
C LEU A 49 10.44 -1.77 3.92
N LEU A 50 11.34 -0.83 4.20
CA LEU A 50 10.97 0.57 4.47
C LEU A 50 10.31 1.23 3.25
N GLU A 51 10.82 1.00 2.05
CA GLU A 51 10.24 1.49 0.80
C GLU A 51 8.86 0.87 0.55
N LYS A 52 8.72 -0.45 0.73
CA LYS A 52 7.42 -1.13 0.64
C LYS A 52 6.42 -0.56 1.64
N GLN A 53 6.82 -0.41 2.90
CA GLN A 53 5.97 0.19 3.94
C GLN A 53 5.58 1.63 3.60
N ARG A 54 6.50 2.45 3.09
CA ARG A 54 6.22 3.81 2.62
C ARG A 54 5.23 3.81 1.45
N ALA A 55 5.42 2.94 0.47
CA ALA A 55 4.52 2.79 -0.67
C ALA A 55 3.13 2.29 -0.26
N GLU A 56 3.05 1.34 0.69
CA GLU A 56 1.80 0.84 1.25
C GLU A 56 1.07 1.94 2.04
N ALA A 57 1.79 2.72 2.85
CA ALA A 57 1.22 3.86 3.57
C ALA A 57 0.70 4.94 2.60
N GLN A 58 1.45 5.24 1.53
CA GLN A 58 1.00 6.17 0.48
C GLN A 58 -0.24 5.65 -0.23
N ARG A 59 -0.28 4.37 -0.61
CA ARG A 59 -1.46 3.75 -1.24
C ARG A 59 -2.68 3.75 -0.32
N GLY A 60 -2.48 3.43 0.96
CA GLY A 60 -3.55 3.49 1.95
C GLY A 60 -4.13 4.90 2.08
N PHE A 61 -3.27 5.91 2.11
CA PHE A 61 -3.68 7.31 2.14
C PHE A 61 -4.44 7.72 0.86
N GLU A 62 -3.98 7.28 -0.32
CA GLU A 62 -4.66 7.54 -1.60
C GLU A 62 -6.04 6.88 -1.69
N ILE A 63 -6.19 5.63 -1.23
CA ILE A 63 -7.48 4.92 -1.21
C ILE A 63 -8.49 5.63 -0.30
N MET A 64 -8.03 6.34 0.73
CA MET A 64 -8.88 7.14 1.62
C MET A 64 -9.19 8.56 1.09
N GLY A 65 -8.84 8.87 -0.17
CA GLY A 65 -9.10 10.18 -0.80
C GLY A 65 -7.95 11.19 -0.66
N GLY A 66 -6.85 10.79 0.00
CA GLY A 66 -5.61 11.55 0.14
C GLY A 66 -5.77 13.05 0.40
N ASN A 67 -4.87 13.85 -0.18
CA ASN A 67 -4.96 15.31 -0.24
C ASN A 67 -5.66 15.81 -1.53
N ARG A 68 -6.25 14.89 -2.32
CA ARG A 68 -6.87 15.23 -3.60
C ARG A 68 -8.33 15.62 -3.39
N PHE A 69 -8.73 16.70 -4.03
CA PHE A 69 -10.12 17.12 -4.10
C PHE A 69 -10.85 16.30 -5.17
N GLU A 70 -11.72 15.39 -4.74
CA GLU A 70 -12.42 14.44 -5.61
C GLU A 70 -13.79 14.05 -5.06
N ILE A 71 -14.73 13.75 -5.96
CA ILE A 71 -16.02 13.14 -5.60
C ILE A 71 -15.79 11.63 -5.61
N LEU A 72 -15.78 11.03 -4.43
CA LEU A 72 -15.50 9.59 -4.23
C LEU A 72 -16.67 8.73 -4.69
N GLN A 73 -17.90 9.16 -4.38
CA GLN A 73 -19.12 8.44 -4.73
C GLN A 73 -20.30 9.40 -4.84
N PHE A 74 -21.20 9.15 -5.77
CA PHE A 74 -22.51 9.80 -5.83
C PHE A 74 -23.50 8.87 -6.52
N TYR A 75 -24.45 8.33 -5.77
CA TYR A 75 -25.43 7.37 -6.28
C TYR A 75 -26.74 7.41 -5.49
N ALA A 76 -27.83 6.98 -6.13
CA ALA A 76 -29.12 6.78 -5.49
C ALA A 76 -29.53 5.32 -5.56
N SER A 77 -29.98 4.76 -4.44
CA SER A 77 -30.47 3.39 -4.35
C SER A 77 -31.75 3.33 -3.51
N PRO A 78 -32.87 2.85 -4.08
CA PRO A 78 -33.08 2.49 -5.48
C PRO A 78 -33.20 3.71 -6.40
N GLY A 79 -32.59 3.68 -7.60
CA GLY A 79 -32.71 4.75 -8.60
C GLY A 79 -34.07 4.81 -9.32
N ARG A 80 -34.99 3.92 -8.96
CA ARG A 80 -36.37 3.88 -9.44
C ARG A 80 -37.29 3.61 -8.25
N ILE A 81 -38.21 4.51 -8.01
CA ILE A 81 -39.17 4.45 -6.88
C ILE A 81 -40.59 4.64 -7.39
N ARG A 82 -41.59 4.16 -6.65
CA ARG A 82 -42.99 4.54 -6.87
C ARG A 82 -43.31 5.84 -6.15
N ARG A 83 -44.37 6.52 -6.57
CA ARG A 83 -44.89 7.67 -5.80
C ARG A 83 -45.18 7.28 -4.35
N GLY A 84 -44.60 8.02 -3.42
CA GLY A 84 -44.71 7.78 -1.98
C GLY A 84 -43.64 6.87 -1.39
N GLU A 85 -42.79 6.24 -2.22
CA GLU A 85 -41.59 5.54 -1.75
C GLU A 85 -40.41 6.52 -1.60
N THR A 86 -39.39 6.07 -0.87
CA THR A 86 -38.15 6.82 -0.66
C THR A 86 -36.99 6.15 -1.39
N SER A 87 -36.05 6.97 -1.87
CA SER A 87 -34.76 6.54 -2.41
C SER A 87 -33.65 7.05 -1.49
N GLN A 88 -32.62 6.26 -1.27
CA GLN A 88 -31.47 6.69 -0.49
C GLN A 88 -30.43 7.30 -1.44
N LEU A 89 -30.16 8.60 -1.28
CA LEU A 89 -29.12 9.31 -2.01
C LEU A 89 -27.85 9.35 -1.16
N CYS A 90 -26.79 8.72 -1.65
CA CYS A 90 -25.49 8.65 -1.00
C CYS A 90 -24.45 9.44 -1.79
N TYR A 91 -23.66 10.23 -1.09
CA TYR A 91 -22.54 10.96 -1.66
C TYR A 91 -21.29 10.89 -0.77
N GLY A 92 -20.13 11.12 -1.36
CA GLY A 92 -18.86 11.19 -0.67
C GLY A 92 -17.88 12.08 -1.43
N VAL A 93 -17.24 13.01 -0.74
CA VAL A 93 -16.31 13.97 -1.32
C VAL A 93 -15.09 14.12 -0.40
N SER A 94 -13.88 14.07 -0.97
CA SER A 94 -12.62 14.31 -0.26
C SER A 94 -12.15 15.75 -0.45
N ASN A 95 -11.57 16.35 0.60
CA ASN A 95 -10.96 17.69 0.58
C ASN A 95 -11.86 18.82 0.05
N ALA A 96 -13.17 18.69 0.19
CA ALA A 96 -14.11 19.76 -0.12
C ALA A 96 -14.30 20.71 1.06
N LYS A 97 -14.37 22.01 0.78
CA LYS A 97 -14.72 23.06 1.75
C LYS A 97 -16.21 23.30 1.79
N THR A 98 -16.86 23.27 0.62
CA THR A 98 -18.32 23.42 0.50
C THR A 98 -18.88 22.38 -0.45
N VAL A 99 -20.12 21.97 -0.19
CA VAL A 99 -20.88 21.02 -1.01
C VAL A 99 -22.29 21.56 -1.16
N ARG A 100 -22.85 21.45 -2.36
CA ARG A 100 -24.21 21.83 -2.70
C ARG A 100 -24.85 20.71 -3.51
N ILE A 101 -26.13 20.46 -3.26
CA ILE A 101 -26.93 19.52 -4.06
C ILE A 101 -28.16 20.27 -4.60
N GLU A 102 -28.40 20.10 -5.88
CA GLU A 102 -29.54 20.67 -6.60
C GLU A 102 -30.37 19.54 -7.23
N PRO A 103 -31.71 19.49 -7.01
CA PRO A 103 -32.49 20.38 -6.16
C PRO A 103 -32.20 20.17 -4.65
N PRO A 104 -32.35 21.23 -3.82
CA PRO A 104 -32.09 21.15 -2.39
C PRO A 104 -33.11 20.23 -1.72
N SER A 105 -32.62 19.10 -1.20
CA SER A 105 -33.46 18.08 -0.53
C SER A 105 -33.17 17.98 0.97
N ALA A 106 -31.93 18.24 1.39
CA ALA A 106 -31.49 18.20 2.79
C ALA A 106 -30.31 19.15 3.02
N ALA A 107 -30.00 19.40 4.30
CA ALA A 107 -28.74 20.04 4.68
C ALA A 107 -27.56 19.11 4.34
N VAL A 108 -26.70 19.58 3.42
CA VAL A 108 -25.53 18.86 2.93
C VAL A 108 -24.26 19.55 3.39
N TRP A 109 -23.24 18.76 3.72
CA TRP A 109 -21.91 19.24 4.10
C TRP A 109 -20.82 18.31 3.54
N PRO A 110 -19.57 18.78 3.46
CA PRO A 110 -18.44 17.94 3.06
C PRO A 110 -18.32 16.71 3.97
N SER A 111 -18.38 15.51 3.39
CA SER A 111 -18.25 14.25 4.11
C SER A 111 -17.70 13.17 3.17
N LEU A 112 -16.89 12.24 3.71
CA LEU A 112 -16.35 11.10 2.95
C LEU A 112 -17.45 10.10 2.56
N SER A 113 -18.50 9.98 3.37
CA SER A 113 -19.67 9.14 3.08
C SER A 113 -20.87 9.65 3.88
N ARG A 114 -21.90 10.10 3.19
CA ARG A 114 -23.16 10.52 3.78
C ARG A 114 -24.32 10.08 2.90
N CYS A 115 -25.31 9.46 3.53
CA CYS A 115 -26.55 9.03 2.90
C CYS A 115 -27.73 9.74 3.57
N PHE A 116 -28.76 10.05 2.79
CA PHE A 116 -30.02 10.58 3.29
C PHE A 116 -31.15 10.15 2.37
N ASP A 117 -32.37 10.10 2.92
CA ASP A 117 -33.54 9.66 2.18
C ASP A 117 -34.16 10.83 1.41
N VAL A 118 -34.50 10.59 0.15
CA VAL A 118 -35.18 11.53 -0.74
C VAL A 118 -36.47 10.90 -1.25
N ALA A 119 -37.53 11.71 -1.32
CA ALA A 119 -38.84 11.29 -1.82
C ALA A 119 -39.31 12.23 -2.95
N PRO A 120 -38.67 12.19 -4.13
CA PRO A 120 -39.12 13.02 -5.25
C PRO A 120 -40.50 12.59 -5.75
N ASN A 121 -41.35 13.56 -6.09
CA ASN A 121 -42.71 13.32 -6.62
C ASN A 121 -42.74 13.05 -8.14
N LYS A 122 -41.62 13.35 -8.83
CA LYS A 122 -41.42 13.23 -10.29
C LYS A 122 -39.97 12.85 -10.56
N ASP A 123 -39.67 12.37 -11.77
CA ASP A 123 -38.31 12.12 -12.23
C ASP A 123 -37.42 13.33 -11.92
N THR A 124 -36.42 13.12 -11.07
CA THR A 124 -35.58 14.20 -10.54
C THR A 124 -34.12 13.82 -10.72
N THR A 125 -33.37 14.71 -11.37
CA THR A 125 -31.91 14.61 -11.49
C THR A 125 -31.28 15.46 -10.40
N TYR A 126 -30.50 14.82 -9.54
CA TYR A 126 -29.69 15.47 -8.53
C TYR A 126 -28.30 15.77 -9.09
N ILE A 127 -27.83 16.98 -8.84
CA ILE A 127 -26.49 17.46 -9.20
C ILE A 127 -25.77 17.79 -7.91
N LEU A 128 -24.69 17.07 -7.64
CA LEU A 128 -23.76 17.36 -6.55
C LEU A 128 -22.68 18.28 -7.09
N THR A 129 -22.44 19.42 -6.44
CA THR A 129 -21.34 20.34 -6.75
C THR A 129 -20.52 20.56 -5.49
N ALA A 130 -19.25 20.24 -5.54
CA ALA A 130 -18.30 20.45 -4.46
C ALA A 130 -17.28 21.52 -4.85
N VAL A 131 -16.78 22.26 -3.86
CA VAL A 131 -15.72 23.26 -4.03
C VAL A 131 -14.67 23.09 -2.93
N ASP A 132 -13.39 23.09 -3.31
CA ASP A 132 -12.28 23.01 -2.37
C ASP A 132 -11.86 24.38 -1.79
N ALA A 133 -10.86 24.39 -0.91
CA ALA A 133 -10.34 25.63 -0.33
C ALA A 133 -9.59 26.52 -1.35
N ALA A 134 -9.12 25.95 -2.46
CA ALA A 134 -8.43 26.66 -3.54
C ALA A 134 -9.40 27.24 -4.59
N GLY A 135 -10.70 26.90 -4.51
CA GLY A 135 -11.73 27.34 -5.45
C GLY A 135 -11.96 26.39 -6.63
N ASN A 136 -11.32 25.21 -6.66
CA ASN A 136 -11.60 24.19 -7.66
C ASN A 136 -13.00 23.62 -7.44
N THR A 137 -13.72 23.38 -8.53
CA THR A 137 -15.09 22.86 -8.50
C THR A 137 -15.17 21.51 -9.19
N ARG A 138 -15.93 20.58 -8.61
CA ARG A 138 -16.25 19.27 -9.20
C ARG A 138 -17.74 19.04 -9.11
N SER A 139 -18.32 18.42 -10.13
CA SER A 139 -19.75 18.10 -10.16
C SER A 139 -20.02 16.67 -10.61
N ALA A 140 -21.06 16.05 -10.06
CA ALA A 140 -21.55 14.72 -10.41
C ALA A 140 -23.08 14.72 -10.47
N THR A 141 -23.67 13.82 -11.28
CA THR A 141 -25.13 13.77 -11.49
C THR A 141 -25.69 12.37 -11.28
N VAL A 142 -26.88 12.30 -10.70
CA VAL A 142 -27.63 11.06 -10.43
C VAL A 142 -29.11 11.31 -10.73
N ALA A 143 -29.74 10.43 -11.49
CA ALA A 143 -31.17 10.50 -11.79
C ALA A 143 -31.97 9.49 -10.96
N VAL A 144 -33.06 9.94 -10.35
CA VAL A 144 -34.06 9.12 -9.67
C VAL A 144 -35.36 9.19 -10.46
N ASN A 145 -35.82 8.04 -10.96
CA ASN A 145 -37.07 7.97 -11.72
C ASN A 145 -38.24 7.55 -10.83
N VAL A 146 -39.38 8.20 -10.99
CA VAL A 146 -40.60 7.99 -10.22
C VAL A 146 -41.68 7.40 -11.14
N ARG A 147 -42.13 6.19 -10.83
CA ARG A 147 -43.18 5.47 -11.57
C ARG A 147 -44.53 5.50 -10.87
#